data_AF-A0A1K0FQC9-F1
#
_entry.id   AF-A0A1K0FQC9-F1
#
_cell.length_a   1.000
_cell.length_b   1.000
_cell.length_c   1.000
_cell.angle_alpha   90.00
_cell.angle_beta   90.00
_cell.angle_gamma   90.00
#
_symmetry.space_group_name_H-M   'P 1'
#
loop_
_entity.id
_entity.type
_entity.pdbx_description
1 polymer ?
#
loop_
_entity_poly.entity_id
_entity_poly.type
_entity_poly.pdbx_seq_one_letter_code
_entity_poly.pdbx_strand_id
1 'polypeptide(L)'
;MRCLVTGATGYIGGRLAPRLMDAGHDVRALSRSAARLRDVPWAPRAEIVEGDLSDPASLVPALDGVDVAYFLVHSLGQRDFERRDREAARNFARVAYEKGVRRILYLGGPEPPPAEKPSAHLRSRAEVARILLDSGVPTAVLRAPVIIGSGSASFEMLRYLTERLPVMVTPRWVRNRIQPIAVRDVLRCLIAAAGLPPDVHRGFDLGGPDVLTYAEMMQRYARVAGLRRRIIVPLRPLSPWLSSHWVGAVTPVPNAIARPLVGSLIHEAVAHEHDIAEFVREDEFLGFDEAVRRALGKIRDADVETRWSTASGADAAAEPLPSDPTWSGGTIYTDVRCREVAAPVEALWRVIEGVGGENGWYSFPLAWSVRGWLDRLVGGVGLRRGRRDRHRLHVGEALDWWRVEEIRPGELLRLRAEMRVSGRAWLEMSASPGPDGTSVYRQRALFVPRGLAGHAYWAGVLPFHGVIFSGMARNIARGAEAS
;
A
#
# COMPACT_ATOMS: atom_id res chain seq x y z
N MET A 1 11.75 26.71 -0.76
CA MET A 1 12.97 25.96 -0.36
C MET A 1 13.16 24.83 -1.35
N ARG A 2 14.41 24.51 -1.67
CA ARG A 2 14.76 23.31 -2.45
C ARG A 2 14.99 22.13 -1.51
N CYS A 3 14.15 21.11 -1.65
CA CYS A 3 14.11 19.92 -0.81
C CYS A 3 14.65 18.71 -1.57
N LEU A 4 15.69 18.05 -1.04
CA LEU A 4 16.13 16.74 -1.54
C LEU A 4 15.40 15.63 -0.79
N VAL A 5 14.71 14.75 -1.50
CA VAL A 5 14.09 13.54 -0.94
C VAL A 5 14.90 12.32 -1.36
N THR A 6 15.67 11.77 -0.42
CA THR A 6 16.24 10.43 -0.59
C THR A 6 15.16 9.37 -0.38
N GLY A 7 15.34 8.18 -0.95
CA GLY A 7 14.34 7.11 -0.80
C GLY A 7 12.99 7.49 -1.42
N ALA A 8 13.00 8.32 -2.48
CA ALA A 8 11.78 8.80 -3.16
C ALA A 8 10.93 7.67 -3.78
N THR A 9 11.54 6.50 -4.02
CA THR A 9 10.86 5.27 -4.45
C THR A 9 10.31 4.44 -3.28
N GLY A 10 10.62 4.82 -2.04
CA GLY A 10 10.19 4.14 -0.82
C GLY A 10 8.87 4.67 -0.26
N TYR A 11 8.32 3.92 0.70
CA TYR A 11 6.99 4.16 1.28
C TYR A 11 6.74 5.62 1.73
N ILE A 12 7.67 6.18 2.52
CA ILE A 12 7.56 7.55 3.03
C ILE A 12 7.96 8.57 1.97
N GLY A 13 9.09 8.38 1.28
CA GLY A 13 9.59 9.33 0.28
C GLY A 13 8.61 9.58 -0.86
N GLY A 14 7.98 8.52 -1.39
CA GLY A 14 6.98 8.63 -2.46
C GLY A 14 5.69 9.33 -2.04
N ARG A 15 5.38 9.39 -0.73
CA ARG A 15 4.24 10.13 -0.18
C ARG A 15 4.62 11.55 0.25
N LEU A 16 5.87 11.76 0.62
CA LEU A 16 6.38 13.05 1.05
C LEU A 16 6.62 13.99 -0.14
N ALA A 17 7.27 13.50 -1.20
CA ALA A 17 7.61 14.29 -2.38
C ALA A 17 6.42 15.11 -2.96
N PRO A 18 5.26 14.51 -3.29
CA PRO A 18 4.12 15.28 -3.78
C PRO A 18 3.63 16.33 -2.78
N ARG A 19 3.64 16.02 -1.49
CA ARG A 19 3.15 16.93 -0.44
C ARG A 19 4.08 18.11 -0.17
N LEU A 20 5.39 17.90 -0.33
CA LEU A 20 6.34 19.01 -0.29
C LEU A 20 6.10 19.96 -1.46
N MET A 21 5.83 19.44 -2.66
CA MET A 21 5.46 20.26 -3.81
C MET A 21 4.13 20.97 -3.62
N ASP A 22 3.13 20.29 -3.06
CA ASP A 22 1.84 20.91 -2.73
C ASP A 22 1.96 21.98 -1.63
N ALA A 23 2.97 21.87 -0.75
CA ALA A 23 3.35 22.88 0.23
C ALA A 23 4.22 24.03 -0.36
N GLY A 24 4.44 24.05 -1.69
CA GLY A 24 5.18 25.11 -2.37
C GLY A 24 6.71 24.97 -2.30
N HIS A 25 7.24 23.77 -2.06
CA HIS A 25 8.68 23.51 -2.12
C HIS A 25 9.10 22.91 -3.47
N ASP A 26 10.30 23.28 -3.93
CA ASP A 26 10.92 22.65 -5.09
C ASP A 26 11.50 21.30 -4.65
N VAL A 27 11.09 20.20 -5.29
CA VAL A 27 11.51 18.86 -4.87
C VAL A 27 12.49 18.26 -5.87
N ARG A 28 13.63 17.84 -5.34
CA ARG A 28 14.60 16.97 -6.00
C ARG A 28 14.49 15.56 -5.43
N ALA A 29 14.22 14.58 -6.26
CA ALA A 29 14.06 13.18 -5.87
C ALA A 29 15.32 12.39 -6.23
N LEU A 30 16.01 11.84 -5.23
CA LEU A 30 17.15 10.96 -5.43
C LEU A 30 16.69 9.50 -5.59
N SER A 31 17.10 8.87 -6.69
CA SER A 31 16.88 7.45 -6.93
C SER A 31 18.15 6.79 -7.47
N ARG A 32 18.37 5.51 -7.15
CA ARG A 32 19.43 4.71 -7.80
C ARG A 32 19.15 4.42 -9.27
N SER A 33 17.91 4.61 -9.71
CA SER A 33 17.47 4.46 -11.09
C SER A 33 16.24 5.32 -11.32
N ALA A 34 16.33 6.29 -12.22
CA ALA A 34 15.26 7.18 -12.61
C ALA A 34 14.08 6.41 -13.22
N ALA A 35 14.36 5.26 -13.86
CA ALA A 35 13.33 4.39 -14.43
C ALA A 35 12.27 3.96 -13.39
N ARG A 36 12.63 3.85 -12.11
CA ARG A 36 11.70 3.49 -11.03
C ARG A 36 10.69 4.59 -10.68
N LEU A 37 10.94 5.82 -11.11
CA LEU A 37 10.04 6.96 -10.91
C LEU A 37 9.23 7.29 -12.17
N ARG A 38 9.49 6.61 -13.29
CA ARG A 38 8.86 6.89 -14.60
C ARG A 38 7.33 6.88 -14.53
N ASP A 39 6.76 5.88 -13.88
CA ASP A 39 5.31 5.67 -13.83
C ASP A 39 4.67 6.28 -12.56
N VAL A 40 5.44 7.07 -11.80
CA VAL A 40 4.95 7.71 -10.58
C VAL A 40 4.29 9.04 -10.95
N PRO A 41 3.00 9.27 -10.62
CA PRO A 41 2.24 10.42 -11.13
C PRO A 41 2.83 11.80 -10.82
N TRP A 42 3.53 11.94 -9.69
CA TRP A 42 4.13 13.19 -9.27
C TRP A 42 5.53 13.43 -9.85
N ALA A 43 6.16 12.43 -10.45
CA ALA A 43 7.53 12.52 -10.95
C ALA A 43 7.75 13.66 -11.98
N PRO A 44 6.81 13.97 -12.89
CA PRO A 44 6.97 15.11 -13.81
C PRO A 44 7.05 16.48 -13.15
N ARG A 45 6.62 16.61 -11.88
CA ARG A 45 6.68 17.87 -11.11
C ARG A 45 8.00 18.03 -10.33
N ALA A 46 8.82 16.97 -10.25
CA ALA A 46 10.04 16.96 -9.44
C ALA A 46 11.30 16.85 -10.33
N GLU A 47 12.42 17.39 -9.85
CA GLU A 47 13.73 17.15 -10.45
C GLU A 47 14.22 15.75 -10.06
N ILE A 48 14.44 14.86 -11.02
CA ILE A 48 14.94 13.50 -10.75
C ILE A 48 16.46 13.51 -10.90
N VAL A 49 17.16 13.09 -9.85
CA VAL A 49 18.61 12.91 -9.88
C VAL A 49 18.93 11.45 -9.60
N GLU A 50 19.76 10.86 -10.47
CA GLU A 50 20.31 9.53 -10.24
C GLU A 50 21.54 9.60 -9.33
N GLY A 51 21.58 8.75 -8.31
CA GLY A 51 22.73 8.63 -7.43
C GLY A 51 22.60 7.49 -6.42
N ASP A 52 23.75 7.06 -5.90
CA ASP A 52 23.87 5.99 -4.91
C ASP A 52 24.50 6.53 -3.62
N LEU A 53 23.86 6.26 -2.48
CA LEU A 53 24.37 6.66 -1.16
C LEU A 53 25.68 5.96 -0.80
N SER A 54 26.03 4.83 -1.44
CA SER A 54 27.35 4.22 -1.28
C SER A 54 28.46 4.93 -2.07
N ASP A 55 28.11 5.78 -3.04
CA ASP A 55 29.05 6.54 -3.86
C ASP A 55 28.92 8.05 -3.58
N PRO A 56 29.81 8.63 -2.76
CA PRO A 56 29.81 10.05 -2.45
C PRO A 56 29.85 10.97 -3.65
N ALA A 57 30.55 10.60 -4.74
CA ALA A 57 30.67 11.44 -5.93
C ALA A 57 29.31 11.64 -6.59
N SER A 58 28.47 10.60 -6.59
CA SER A 58 27.10 10.68 -7.10
C SER A 58 26.15 11.56 -6.26
N LEU A 59 26.49 11.84 -5.00
CA LEU A 59 25.68 12.68 -4.11
C LEU A 59 25.94 14.18 -4.28
N VAL A 60 27.10 14.55 -4.83
CA VAL A 60 27.49 15.94 -5.09
C VAL A 60 26.44 16.68 -5.94
N PRO A 61 26.03 16.19 -7.13
CA PRO A 61 24.99 16.85 -7.91
C PRO A 61 23.62 16.82 -7.23
N ALA A 62 23.32 15.78 -6.43
CA ALA A 62 22.04 15.68 -5.74
C ALA A 62 21.87 16.73 -4.64
N LEU A 63 22.94 17.02 -3.88
CA LEU A 63 22.92 17.94 -2.74
C LEU A 63 23.23 19.40 -3.13
N ASP A 64 23.59 19.65 -4.39
CA ASP A 64 23.95 20.98 -4.86
C ASP A 64 22.76 21.96 -4.82
N GLY A 65 22.90 23.05 -4.07
CA GLY A 65 21.86 24.08 -3.90
C GLY A 65 20.63 23.62 -3.10
N VAL A 66 20.75 22.56 -2.31
CA VAL A 66 19.65 22.04 -1.47
C VAL A 66 19.59 22.77 -0.14
N ASP A 67 18.40 23.26 0.23
CA ASP A 67 18.16 23.86 1.55
C ASP A 67 17.92 22.79 2.62
N VAL A 68 17.02 21.84 2.31
CA VAL A 68 16.56 20.80 3.25
C VAL A 68 16.73 19.43 2.62
N ALA A 69 17.41 18.52 3.30
CA ALA A 69 17.69 17.18 2.79
C ALA A 69 17.05 16.10 3.70
N TYR A 70 16.08 15.37 3.14
CA TYR A 70 15.38 14.29 3.82
C TYR A 70 16.13 12.97 3.62
N PHE A 71 16.69 12.43 4.70
CA PHE A 71 17.30 11.11 4.73
C PHE A 71 16.25 10.05 5.12
N LEU A 72 15.66 9.38 4.12
CA LEU A 72 14.58 8.40 4.31
C LEU A 72 14.96 6.99 3.83
N VAL A 73 16.25 6.76 3.58
CA VAL A 73 16.74 5.45 3.16
C VAL A 73 17.02 4.58 4.38
N HIS A 74 16.63 3.32 4.26
CA HIS A 74 16.99 2.28 5.21
C HIS A 74 17.09 0.95 4.46
N SER A 75 18.13 0.18 4.74
CA SER A 75 18.47 -1.06 4.03
C SER A 75 17.78 -2.30 4.63
N LEU A 76 16.59 -2.14 5.21
CA LEU A 76 15.82 -3.24 5.81
C LEU A 76 15.65 -4.37 4.81
N GLY A 77 15.98 -5.60 5.22
CA GLY A 77 15.92 -6.77 4.34
C GLY A 77 17.24 -7.15 3.67
N GLN A 78 18.32 -6.39 3.89
CA GLN A 78 19.67 -6.76 3.48
C GLN A 78 20.43 -7.40 4.67
N ARG A 79 21.32 -8.38 4.41
CA ARG A 79 22.08 -9.06 5.48
C ARG A 79 23.01 -8.10 6.25
N ASP A 80 23.63 -7.15 5.56
CA ASP A 80 24.59 -6.19 6.14
C ASP A 80 23.97 -4.79 6.34
N PHE A 81 22.69 -4.72 6.69
CA PHE A 81 21.99 -3.44 6.75
C PHE A 81 22.64 -2.44 7.74
N GLU A 82 23.14 -2.90 8.90
CA GLU A 82 23.84 -2.05 9.89
C GLU A 82 25.07 -1.34 9.25
N ARG A 83 25.87 -2.07 8.46
CA ARG A 83 27.03 -1.50 7.78
C ARG A 83 26.63 -0.54 6.66
N ARG A 84 25.68 -0.95 5.81
CA ARG A 84 25.24 -0.15 4.65
C ARG A 84 24.58 1.15 5.06
N ASP A 85 23.72 1.11 6.09
CA ASP A 85 23.05 2.30 6.61
C ASP A 85 24.07 3.28 7.21
N ARG A 86 25.06 2.77 7.96
CA ARG A 86 26.17 3.57 8.49
C ARG A 86 26.98 4.25 7.39
N GLU A 87 27.38 3.50 6.36
CA GLU A 87 28.16 4.02 5.24
C GLU A 87 27.37 5.10 4.46
N ALA A 88 26.10 4.81 4.15
CA ALA A 88 25.20 5.74 3.50
C ALA A 88 25.02 7.05 4.31
N ALA A 89 24.82 6.94 5.62
CA ALA A 89 24.66 8.10 6.50
C ALA A 89 25.93 8.96 6.56
N ARG A 90 27.12 8.33 6.64
CA ARG A 90 28.41 9.05 6.66
C ARG A 90 28.66 9.79 5.34
N ASN A 91 28.43 9.10 4.22
CA ASN A 91 28.62 9.70 2.90
C ASN A 91 27.68 10.89 2.70
N PHE A 92 26.41 10.72 3.06
CA PHE A 92 25.41 11.78 2.97
C PHE A 92 25.71 12.95 3.89
N ALA A 93 26.01 12.70 5.16
CA ALA A 93 26.38 13.72 6.14
C ALA A 93 27.54 14.58 5.66
N ARG A 94 28.62 13.94 5.18
CA ARG A 94 29.80 14.62 4.65
C ARG A 94 29.45 15.52 3.46
N VAL A 95 28.79 14.98 2.44
CA VAL A 95 28.49 15.75 1.22
C VAL A 95 27.47 16.84 1.51
N ALA A 96 26.50 16.61 2.42
CA ALA A 96 25.53 17.61 2.83
C ALA A 96 26.22 18.80 3.53
N TYR A 97 27.18 18.52 4.40
CA TYR A 97 28.01 19.55 5.03
C TYR A 97 28.84 20.32 3.99
N GLU A 98 29.56 19.62 3.11
CA GLU A 98 30.38 20.22 2.05
C GLU A 98 29.57 21.10 1.09
N LYS A 99 28.31 20.74 0.84
CA LYS A 99 27.38 21.49 -0.01
C LYS A 99 26.59 22.58 0.71
N GLY A 100 26.81 22.76 2.00
CA GLY A 100 26.16 23.81 2.79
C GLY A 100 24.64 23.62 2.91
N VAL A 101 24.17 22.36 2.98
CA VAL A 101 22.76 22.06 3.27
C VAL A 101 22.40 22.69 4.62
N ARG A 102 21.23 23.34 4.69
CA ARG A 102 20.81 24.08 5.88
C ARG A 102 20.13 23.19 6.92
N ARG A 103 19.53 22.09 6.49
CA ARG A 103 18.86 21.14 7.38
C ARG A 103 18.88 19.71 6.86
N ILE A 104 19.17 18.76 7.75
CA ILE A 104 18.91 17.34 7.52
C ILE A 104 17.68 16.91 8.34
N LEU A 105 16.77 16.20 7.68
CA LEU A 105 15.61 15.58 8.33
C LEU A 105 15.71 14.07 8.22
N TYR A 106 15.78 13.39 9.36
CA TYR A 106 15.86 11.94 9.42
C TYR A 106 14.59 11.38 10.03
N LEU A 107 13.90 10.48 9.32
CA LEU A 107 12.88 9.64 9.93
C LEU A 107 13.59 8.40 10.49
N GLY A 108 13.71 8.32 11.81
CA GLY A 108 14.36 7.26 12.60
C GLY A 108 13.40 6.19 13.12
N GLY A 109 13.88 5.37 14.06
CA GLY A 109 13.06 4.42 14.82
C GLY A 109 12.96 4.86 16.29
N PRO A 110 12.05 4.28 17.07
CA PRO A 110 11.94 4.60 18.50
C PRO A 110 13.22 4.16 19.21
N GLU A 111 13.66 4.96 20.18
CA GLU A 111 14.74 4.57 21.07
C GLU A 111 14.15 3.83 22.27
N PRO A 112 14.60 2.59 22.54
CA PRO A 112 14.12 1.88 23.72
C PRO A 112 14.65 2.57 24.99
N PRO A 113 13.99 2.34 26.16
CA PRO A 113 14.45 2.89 27.42
C PRO A 113 15.92 2.55 27.70
N PRO A 114 16.70 3.41 28.38
CA PRO A 114 18.14 3.22 28.60
C PRO A 114 18.53 1.88 29.26
N ALA A 115 17.60 1.26 29.99
CA ALA A 115 17.80 -0.02 30.66
C ALA A 115 17.70 -1.25 29.72
N GLU A 116 17.22 -1.08 28.49
CA GLU A 116 16.99 -2.18 27.56
C GLU A 116 18.06 -2.25 26.46
N LYS A 117 18.45 -3.47 26.09
CA LYS A 117 19.38 -3.68 24.98
C LYS A 117 18.63 -3.59 23.65
N PRO A 118 18.84 -2.55 22.81
CA PRO A 118 18.16 -2.42 21.52
C PRO A 118 18.45 -3.59 20.58
N SER A 119 17.42 -3.99 19.82
CA SER A 119 17.55 -4.90 18.68
C SER A 119 18.56 -4.35 17.64
N ALA A 120 19.10 -5.23 16.78
CA ALA A 120 20.03 -4.80 15.73
C ALA A 120 19.43 -3.74 14.79
N HIS A 121 18.14 -3.85 14.52
CA HIS A 121 17.41 -2.85 13.74
C HIS A 121 17.38 -1.48 14.45
N LEU A 122 16.98 -1.43 15.73
CA LEU A 122 16.92 -0.17 16.48
C LEU A 122 18.32 0.45 16.69
N ARG A 123 19.36 -0.38 16.91
CA ARG A 123 20.74 0.09 16.99
C ARG A 123 21.22 0.75 15.69
N SER A 124 20.97 0.15 14.54
CA SER A 124 21.30 0.76 13.24
C SER A 124 20.66 2.14 13.09
N ARG A 125 19.38 2.25 13.45
CA ARG A 125 18.60 3.49 13.34
C ARG A 125 19.13 4.58 14.28
N ALA A 126 19.44 4.22 15.51
CA ALA A 126 20.07 5.13 16.48
C ALA A 126 21.48 5.56 16.04
N GLU A 127 22.27 4.65 15.46
CA GLU A 127 23.60 4.99 14.93
C GLU A 127 23.52 5.97 13.76
N VAL A 128 22.59 5.76 12.82
CA VAL A 128 22.35 6.71 11.72
C VAL A 128 21.93 8.08 12.26
N ALA A 129 21.00 8.13 13.22
CA ALA A 129 20.58 9.37 13.85
C ALA A 129 21.78 10.14 14.42
N ARG A 130 22.65 9.45 15.16
CA ARG A 130 23.87 10.04 15.73
C ARG A 130 24.82 10.56 14.65
N ILE A 131 25.06 9.79 13.59
CA ILE A 131 25.93 10.22 12.48
C ILE A 131 25.42 11.50 11.81
N LEU A 132 24.09 11.62 11.63
CA LEU A 132 23.50 12.79 11.01
C LEU A 132 23.49 14.00 11.96
N LEU A 133 23.26 13.81 13.26
CA LEU A 133 23.41 14.87 14.27
C LEU A 133 24.88 15.35 14.35
N ASP A 134 25.84 14.42 14.35
CA ASP A 134 27.27 14.73 14.38
C ASP A 134 27.81 15.31 13.05
N SER A 135 26.96 15.56 12.04
CA SER A 135 27.37 15.98 10.69
C SER A 135 27.84 17.44 10.58
N GLY A 136 27.56 18.27 11.59
CA GLY A 136 27.77 19.71 11.53
C GLY A 136 26.68 20.47 10.77
N VAL A 137 25.68 19.78 10.22
CA VAL A 137 24.46 20.39 9.64
C VAL A 137 23.34 20.36 10.69
N PRO A 138 22.55 21.44 10.86
CA PRO A 138 21.34 21.41 11.69
C PRO A 138 20.45 20.21 11.34
N THR A 139 20.18 19.34 12.31
CA THR A 139 19.53 18.05 12.05
C THR A 139 18.37 17.84 13.02
N ALA A 140 17.20 17.48 12.48
CA ALA A 140 16.08 16.99 13.27
C ALA A 140 15.82 15.51 12.96
N VAL A 141 15.76 14.70 14.02
CA VAL A 141 15.49 13.26 13.94
C VAL A 141 14.07 13.00 14.43
N LEU A 142 13.17 12.57 13.56
CA LEU A 142 11.81 12.18 13.94
C LEU A 142 11.77 10.67 14.19
N ARG A 143 11.53 10.26 15.44
CA ARG A 143 11.53 8.86 15.87
C ARG A 143 10.11 8.31 15.85
N ALA A 144 9.74 7.70 14.73
CA ALA A 144 8.41 7.10 14.58
C ALA A 144 8.41 5.62 15.01
N PRO A 145 7.40 5.18 15.80
CA PRO A 145 7.19 3.79 16.16
C PRO A 145 6.50 3.04 14.99
N VAL A 146 5.39 2.34 15.23
CA VAL A 146 4.64 1.71 14.14
C VAL A 146 3.80 2.74 13.40
N ILE A 147 4.12 2.92 12.12
CA ILE A 147 3.38 3.78 11.20
C ILE A 147 2.19 3.02 10.60
N ILE A 148 0.99 3.55 10.78
CA ILE A 148 -0.28 3.00 10.27
C ILE A 148 -0.63 3.64 8.93
N GLY A 149 -0.69 2.83 7.88
CA GLY A 149 -1.06 3.24 6.52
C GLY A 149 -0.84 2.11 5.52
N SER A 150 -1.66 2.04 4.46
CA SER A 150 -1.52 1.01 3.42
C SER A 150 -0.16 1.12 2.75
N GLY A 151 0.60 0.03 2.66
CA GLY A 151 1.99 0.03 2.16
C GLY A 151 3.07 0.03 3.25
N SER A 152 2.73 0.40 4.49
CA SER A 152 3.66 0.30 5.62
C SER A 152 3.87 -1.15 6.01
N ALA A 153 5.12 -1.64 6.01
CA ALA A 153 5.43 -3.04 6.33
C ALA A 153 4.85 -3.50 7.69
N SER A 154 4.90 -2.65 8.72
CA SER A 154 4.37 -2.95 10.05
C SER A 154 2.84 -3.02 10.05
N PHE A 155 2.18 -2.12 9.33
CA PHE A 155 0.72 -2.16 9.16
C PHE A 155 0.27 -3.37 8.35
N GLU A 156 0.98 -3.72 7.28
CA GLU A 156 0.66 -4.88 6.45
C GLU A 156 0.81 -6.19 7.24
N MET A 157 1.84 -6.32 8.07
CA MET A 157 1.95 -7.46 8.99
C MET A 157 0.77 -7.54 9.97
N LEU A 158 0.40 -6.43 10.61
CA LEU A 158 -0.76 -6.36 11.50
C LEU A 158 -2.04 -6.79 10.78
N ARG A 159 -2.26 -6.27 9.57
CA ARG A 159 -3.40 -6.59 8.71
C ARG A 159 -3.46 -8.08 8.42
N TYR A 160 -2.42 -8.65 7.83
CA TYR A 160 -2.44 -10.05 7.39
C TYR A 160 -2.58 -11.02 8.56
N LEU A 161 -1.91 -10.78 9.68
CA LEU A 161 -2.07 -11.60 10.88
C LEU A 161 -3.52 -11.57 11.37
N THR A 162 -4.16 -10.39 11.37
CA THR A 162 -5.54 -10.25 11.84
C THR A 162 -6.57 -10.83 10.87
N GLU A 163 -6.38 -10.62 9.57
CA GLU A 163 -7.28 -11.12 8.51
C GLU A 163 -7.24 -12.64 8.38
N ARG A 164 -6.06 -13.25 8.50
CA ARG A 164 -5.84 -14.68 8.24
C ARG A 164 -5.94 -15.56 9.48
N LEU A 165 -5.75 -15.02 10.69
CA LEU A 165 -5.70 -15.84 11.90
C LEU A 165 -6.81 -15.44 12.88
N PRO A 166 -7.96 -16.14 12.89
CA PRO A 166 -8.99 -15.94 13.91
C PRO A 166 -8.57 -16.40 15.30
N VAL A 167 -7.66 -17.38 15.36
CA VAL A 167 -7.03 -17.88 16.58
C VAL A 167 -5.52 -17.82 16.37
N MET A 168 -4.80 -17.22 17.30
CA MET A 168 -3.35 -17.06 17.22
C MET A 168 -2.70 -17.40 18.54
N VAL A 169 -1.66 -18.22 18.47
CA VAL A 169 -0.72 -18.46 19.55
C VAL A 169 0.43 -17.49 19.36
N THR A 170 0.60 -16.54 20.28
CA THR A 170 1.57 -15.47 20.14
C THR A 170 2.63 -15.52 21.23
N PRO A 171 3.81 -14.92 21.02
CA PRO A 171 4.72 -14.64 22.12
C PRO A 171 4.13 -13.63 23.12
N ARG A 172 4.73 -13.55 24.32
CA ARG A 172 4.28 -12.60 25.37
C ARG A 172 4.43 -11.13 24.99
N TRP A 173 5.38 -10.79 24.11
CA TRP A 173 5.60 -9.41 23.65
C TRP A 173 4.40 -8.80 22.92
N VAL A 174 3.38 -9.60 22.56
CA VAL A 174 2.10 -9.07 22.05
C VAL A 174 1.41 -8.12 23.04
N ARG A 175 1.82 -8.17 24.32
CA ARG A 175 1.34 -7.30 25.40
C ARG A 175 2.23 -6.07 25.64
N ASN A 176 3.34 -5.92 24.91
CA ASN A 176 4.17 -4.73 25.01
C ASN A 176 3.40 -3.52 24.48
N ARG A 177 3.60 -2.37 25.13
CA ARG A 177 2.96 -1.12 24.73
C ARG A 177 3.68 -0.48 23.54
N ILE A 178 2.89 0.10 22.68
CA ILE A 178 3.30 0.83 21.49
C ILE A 178 2.32 1.98 21.26
N GLN A 179 2.84 3.11 20.77
CA GLN A 179 2.05 4.29 20.48
C GLN A 179 2.00 4.52 18.95
N PRO A 180 1.19 3.75 18.21
CA PRO A 180 1.17 3.84 16.75
C PRO A 180 0.77 5.24 16.26
N ILE A 181 1.33 5.66 15.14
CA ILE A 181 1.06 6.97 14.53
C ILE A 181 0.58 6.78 13.08
N ALA A 182 -0.37 7.60 12.63
CA ALA A 182 -0.82 7.55 11.23
C ALA A 182 0.27 8.08 10.29
N VAL A 183 0.41 7.47 9.11
CA VAL A 183 1.36 7.94 8.08
C VAL A 183 1.13 9.41 7.71
N ARG A 184 -0.13 9.86 7.75
CA ARG A 184 -0.51 11.25 7.50
C ARG A 184 0.15 12.22 8.48
N ASP A 185 0.17 11.86 9.75
CA ASP A 185 0.69 12.71 10.81
C ASP A 185 2.23 12.69 10.82
N VAL A 186 2.84 11.56 10.49
CA VAL A 186 4.29 11.49 10.21
C VAL A 186 4.67 12.42 9.06
N LEU A 187 3.93 12.41 7.95
CA LEU A 187 4.19 13.30 6.81
C LEU A 187 3.97 14.77 7.17
N ARG A 188 2.95 15.07 7.96
CA ARG A 188 2.70 16.43 8.49
C ARG A 188 3.90 16.91 9.31
N CYS A 189 4.42 16.07 10.20
CA CYS A 189 5.61 16.37 11.00
C CYS A 189 6.84 16.59 10.11
N LEU A 190 7.06 15.73 9.10
CA LEU A 190 8.20 15.88 8.18
C LEU A 190 8.14 17.20 7.39
N ILE A 191 6.96 17.60 6.92
CA ILE A 191 6.78 18.87 6.19
C ILE A 191 7.02 20.07 7.12
N ALA A 192 6.42 20.04 8.32
CA ALA A 192 6.62 21.10 9.31
C ALA A 192 8.10 21.21 9.74
N ALA A 193 8.78 20.07 9.88
CA ALA A 193 10.18 20.01 10.29
C ALA A 193 11.14 20.73 9.32
N ALA A 194 10.74 20.91 8.05
CA ALA A 194 11.51 21.71 7.09
C ALA A 194 11.70 23.15 7.56
N GLY A 195 10.69 23.72 8.23
CA GLY A 195 10.64 25.10 8.70
C GLY A 195 11.15 25.32 10.12
N LEU A 196 11.75 24.31 10.77
CA LEU A 196 12.26 24.48 12.13
C LEU A 196 13.29 25.63 12.22
N PRO A 197 13.43 26.27 13.39
CA PRO A 197 14.52 27.19 13.64
C PRO A 197 15.91 26.52 13.46
N PRO A 198 16.95 27.24 12.98
CA PRO A 198 18.29 26.67 12.77
C PRO A 198 18.97 26.09 14.02
N ASP A 199 18.62 26.61 15.19
CA ASP A 199 19.10 26.17 16.51
C ASP A 199 18.44 24.88 17.00
N VAL A 200 17.33 24.45 16.38
CA VAL A 200 16.71 23.16 16.67
C VAL A 200 17.52 22.04 16.03
N HIS A 201 18.38 21.43 16.84
CA HIS A 201 19.25 20.32 16.48
C HIS A 201 19.12 19.18 17.50
N ARG A 202 18.16 18.27 17.29
CA ARG A 202 17.86 17.17 18.23
C ARG A 202 16.97 16.08 17.62
N GLY A 203 16.73 15.02 18.38
CA GLY A 203 15.66 14.07 18.10
C GLY A 203 14.34 14.44 18.76
N PHE A 204 13.25 14.01 18.14
CA PHE A 204 11.86 14.13 18.57
C PHE A 204 11.18 12.76 18.56
N ASP A 205 10.53 12.37 19.64
CA ASP A 205 9.67 11.19 19.64
C ASP A 205 8.33 11.52 18.96
N LEU A 206 7.86 10.63 18.08
CA LEU A 206 6.53 10.74 17.50
C LEU A 206 5.62 9.67 18.08
N GLY A 207 4.39 10.05 18.44
CA GLY A 207 3.37 9.12 18.91
C GLY A 207 1.98 9.58 18.49
N GLY A 208 1.11 8.64 18.11
CA GLY A 208 -0.31 8.94 17.98
C GLY A 208 -0.99 9.10 19.35
N PRO A 209 -2.28 9.47 19.39
CA PRO A 209 -2.99 9.71 20.65
C PRO A 209 -3.28 8.43 21.44
N ASP A 210 -3.19 7.25 20.82
CA ASP A 210 -3.48 5.96 21.44
C ASP A 210 -2.18 5.22 21.84
N VAL A 211 -2.03 4.89 23.13
CA VAL A 211 -1.05 3.90 23.60
C VAL A 211 -1.75 2.54 23.69
N LEU A 212 -1.29 1.57 22.92
CA LEU A 212 -1.92 0.26 22.74
C LEU A 212 -0.91 -0.87 22.90
N THR A 213 -1.40 -2.07 23.16
CA THR A 213 -0.65 -3.30 22.94
C THR A 213 -0.87 -3.82 21.52
N TYR A 214 0.04 -4.66 21.01
CA TYR A 214 -0.19 -5.34 19.72
C TYR A 214 -1.48 -6.16 19.72
N ALA A 215 -1.82 -6.77 20.86
CA ALA A 215 -3.08 -7.48 21.02
C ALA A 215 -4.28 -6.54 20.82
N GLU A 216 -4.26 -5.35 21.42
CA GLU A 216 -5.32 -4.36 21.25
C GLU A 216 -5.38 -3.80 19.83
N MET A 217 -4.22 -3.55 19.19
CA MET A 217 -4.16 -3.15 17.78
C MET A 217 -4.84 -4.18 16.87
N MET A 218 -4.58 -5.48 17.09
CA MET A 218 -5.25 -6.55 16.33
C MET A 218 -6.76 -6.62 16.59
N GLN A 219 -7.20 -6.40 17.84
CA GLN A 219 -8.64 -6.38 18.15
C GLN A 219 -9.34 -5.16 17.55
N ARG A 220 -8.74 -3.98 17.65
CA ARG A 220 -9.25 -2.73 17.08
C ARG A 220 -9.26 -2.80 15.54
N TYR A 221 -8.20 -3.31 14.93
CA TYR A 221 -8.18 -3.60 13.49
C TYR A 221 -9.34 -4.54 13.09
N ALA A 222 -9.52 -5.65 13.80
CA ALA A 222 -10.59 -6.61 13.50
C ALA A 222 -11.97 -5.95 13.56
N ARG A 223 -12.21 -5.07 14.54
CA ARG A 223 -13.44 -4.29 14.65
C ARG A 223 -13.63 -3.36 13.44
N VAL A 224 -12.63 -2.56 13.07
CA VAL A 224 -12.70 -1.62 11.94
C VAL A 224 -12.89 -2.36 10.61
N ALA A 225 -12.22 -3.49 10.42
CA ALA A 225 -12.35 -4.34 9.24
C ALA A 225 -13.65 -5.18 9.21
N GLY A 226 -14.46 -5.16 10.26
CA GLY A 226 -15.69 -5.96 10.38
C GLY A 226 -15.43 -7.47 10.53
N LEU A 227 -14.27 -7.86 11.01
CA LEU A 227 -13.92 -9.24 11.32
C LEU A 227 -14.47 -9.60 12.71
N ARG A 228 -14.69 -10.91 12.95
CA ARG A 228 -15.02 -11.39 14.31
C ARG A 228 -13.89 -11.04 15.30
N ARG A 229 -14.17 -11.01 16.59
CA ARG A 229 -13.13 -10.88 17.62
C ARG A 229 -12.04 -11.96 17.44
N ARG A 230 -10.77 -11.60 17.58
CA ARG A 230 -9.65 -12.55 17.47
C ARG A 230 -9.41 -13.24 18.82
N ILE A 231 -9.08 -14.52 18.81
CA ILE A 231 -8.65 -15.24 20.02
C ILE A 231 -7.13 -15.24 20.05
N ILE A 232 -6.55 -14.51 21.00
CA ILE A 232 -5.10 -14.31 21.10
C ILE A 232 -4.61 -14.98 22.38
N VAL A 233 -3.82 -16.04 22.24
CA VAL A 233 -3.29 -16.84 23.36
C VAL A 233 -1.78 -16.60 23.47
N PRO A 234 -1.34 -15.74 24.39
CA PRO A 234 0.09 -15.48 24.60
C PRO A 234 0.73 -16.61 25.42
N LEU A 235 1.73 -17.30 24.85
CA LEU A 235 2.47 -18.38 25.50
C LEU A 235 3.91 -17.97 25.89
N ARG A 236 4.50 -18.69 26.87
CA ARG A 236 5.93 -18.59 27.26
C ARG A 236 6.81 -19.10 26.10
N PRO A 237 8.06 -18.61 25.96
CA PRO A 237 8.59 -18.20 24.67
C PRO A 237 8.73 -19.35 23.68
N LEU A 238 7.95 -19.28 22.59
CA LEU A 238 8.47 -19.70 21.29
C LEU A 238 9.64 -18.75 21.01
N SER A 239 10.82 -19.28 20.69
CA SER A 239 11.98 -18.42 20.40
C SER A 239 11.59 -17.38 19.34
N PRO A 240 12.10 -16.12 19.41
CA PRO A 240 11.83 -15.10 18.39
C PRO A 240 12.08 -15.61 16.96
N TRP A 241 13.04 -16.52 16.82
CA TRP A 241 13.32 -17.26 15.60
C TRP A 241 12.11 -18.05 15.07
N LEU A 242 11.43 -18.84 15.91
CA LEU A 242 10.23 -19.60 15.52
C LEU A 242 9.07 -18.68 15.12
N SER A 243 8.88 -17.58 15.88
CA SER A 243 7.83 -16.59 15.59
C SER A 243 8.03 -15.92 14.23
N SER A 244 9.28 -15.71 13.81
CA SER A 244 9.59 -15.07 12.53
C SER A 244 9.28 -15.93 11.31
N HIS A 245 9.52 -17.25 11.39
CA HIS A 245 9.17 -18.19 10.32
C HIS A 245 7.66 -18.32 10.17
N TRP A 246 6.95 -18.32 11.30
CA TRP A 246 5.49 -18.35 11.30
C TRP A 246 4.86 -17.09 10.69
N VAL A 247 5.42 -15.90 10.97
CA VAL A 247 5.00 -14.66 10.31
C VAL A 247 5.23 -14.73 8.79
N GLY A 248 6.36 -15.30 8.34
CA GLY A 248 6.63 -15.51 6.91
C GLY A 248 5.69 -16.49 6.21
N ALA A 249 5.10 -17.44 6.93
CA ALA A 249 4.12 -18.38 6.37
C ALA A 249 2.74 -17.74 6.23
N VAL A 250 2.39 -16.81 7.13
CA VAL A 250 1.06 -16.19 7.18
C VAL A 250 1.00 -14.89 6.39
N THR A 251 2.11 -14.16 6.28
CA THR A 251 2.17 -12.86 5.62
C THR A 251 3.02 -12.94 4.35
N PRO A 252 2.63 -12.28 3.25
CA PRO A 252 3.46 -12.16 2.06
C PRO A 252 4.62 -11.15 2.22
N VAL A 253 4.78 -10.55 3.41
CA VAL A 253 5.90 -9.66 3.71
C VAL A 253 7.18 -10.50 3.74
N PRO A 254 8.23 -10.14 2.96
CA PRO A 254 9.46 -10.91 2.91
C PRO A 254 10.07 -11.14 4.30
N ASN A 255 10.52 -12.37 4.56
CA ASN A 255 11.15 -12.74 5.85
C ASN A 255 12.33 -11.84 6.24
N ALA A 256 13.04 -11.30 5.25
CA ALA A 256 14.15 -10.38 5.48
C ALA A 256 13.69 -9.04 6.11
N ILE A 257 12.44 -8.63 5.88
CA ILE A 257 11.81 -7.44 6.48
C ILE A 257 11.07 -7.82 7.77
N ALA A 258 10.33 -8.93 7.76
CA ALA A 258 9.53 -9.36 8.92
C ALA A 258 10.41 -9.68 10.14
N ARG A 259 11.55 -10.35 9.96
CA ARG A 259 12.45 -10.75 11.07
C ARG A 259 12.97 -9.57 11.90
N PRO A 260 13.62 -8.55 11.32
CA PRO A 260 14.12 -7.44 12.12
C PRO A 260 12.98 -6.62 12.75
N LEU A 261 11.83 -6.49 12.07
CA LEU A 261 10.66 -5.82 12.63
C LEU A 261 10.11 -6.56 13.85
N VAL A 262 9.87 -7.89 13.75
CA VAL A 262 9.45 -8.72 14.91
C VAL A 262 10.46 -8.59 16.05
N GLY A 263 11.77 -8.56 15.72
CA GLY A 263 12.82 -8.34 16.70
C GLY A 263 12.75 -6.97 17.41
N SER A 264 12.25 -5.92 16.76
CA SER A 264 12.01 -4.62 17.40
C SER A 264 10.70 -4.56 18.19
N LEU A 265 9.69 -5.39 17.88
CA LEU A 265 8.41 -5.41 18.64
C LEU A 265 8.56 -5.93 20.08
N ILE A 266 9.72 -6.52 20.41
CA ILE A 266 10.06 -6.99 21.76
C ILE A 266 10.28 -5.81 22.73
N HIS A 267 10.52 -4.61 22.22
CA HIS A 267 10.69 -3.40 23.02
C HIS A 267 9.40 -2.59 23.06
N GLU A 268 9.15 -1.90 24.17
CA GLU A 268 8.11 -0.87 24.19
C GLU A 268 8.53 0.30 23.30
N ALA A 269 7.56 0.83 22.54
CA ALA A 269 7.77 1.91 21.59
C ALA A 269 6.70 3.00 21.83
N VAL A 270 6.83 3.66 22.97
CA VAL A 270 5.98 4.76 23.43
C VAL A 270 6.83 6.03 23.43
N ALA A 271 6.25 7.16 23.03
CA ALA A 271 6.95 8.44 23.07
C ALA A 271 7.27 8.82 24.52
N HIS A 272 8.49 9.32 24.76
CA HIS A 272 8.93 9.74 26.09
C HIS A 272 8.86 11.26 26.28
N GLU A 273 8.66 12.00 25.18
CA GLU A 273 8.60 13.46 25.12
C GLU A 273 7.62 13.91 24.04
N HIS A 274 7.20 15.17 24.11
CA HIS A 274 6.18 15.79 23.26
C HIS A 274 6.62 17.16 22.72
N ASP A 275 7.92 17.43 22.66
CA ASP A 275 8.45 18.76 22.32
C ASP A 275 8.17 19.12 20.85
N ILE A 276 7.86 18.13 20.01
CA ILE A 276 7.39 18.36 18.63
C ILE A 276 6.05 19.11 18.59
N ALA A 277 5.27 19.08 19.68
CA ALA A 277 4.00 19.79 19.80
C ALA A 277 4.14 21.32 19.73
N GLU A 278 5.34 21.85 19.99
CA GLU A 278 5.65 23.28 19.82
C GLU A 278 5.62 23.71 18.35
N PHE A 279 5.81 22.77 17.42
CA PHE A 279 5.91 23.02 15.98
C PHE A 279 4.76 22.41 15.18
N VAL A 280 4.05 21.43 15.74
CA VAL A 280 2.98 20.70 15.08
C VAL A 280 1.82 20.49 16.04
N ARG A 281 0.60 20.69 15.55
CA ARG A 281 -0.64 20.43 16.29
C ARG A 281 -0.89 18.93 16.50
N GLU A 282 -0.39 18.38 17.60
CA GLU A 282 -0.61 16.97 17.97
C GLU A 282 -2.08 16.67 18.31
N ASP A 283 -2.85 17.68 18.73
CA ASP A 283 -4.29 17.57 19.00
C ASP A 283 -5.10 17.17 17.76
N GLU A 284 -4.54 17.37 16.57
CA GLU A 284 -5.13 16.99 15.29
C GLU A 284 -4.66 15.61 14.77
N PHE A 285 -3.83 14.88 15.53
CA PHE A 285 -3.36 13.55 15.13
C PHE A 285 -4.50 12.53 15.13
N LEU A 286 -4.46 11.63 14.15
CA LEU A 286 -5.49 10.62 13.98
C LEU A 286 -5.34 9.51 15.01
N GLY A 287 -6.44 9.19 15.69
CA GLY A 287 -6.55 7.97 16.48
C GLY A 287 -6.36 6.71 15.64
N PHE A 288 -5.95 5.63 16.30
CA PHE A 288 -5.62 4.35 15.65
C PHE A 288 -6.76 3.83 14.77
N ASP A 289 -8.00 3.85 15.28
CA ASP A 289 -9.18 3.33 14.55
C ASP A 289 -9.43 4.10 13.24
N GLU A 290 -9.20 5.42 13.25
CA GLU A 290 -9.34 6.28 12.08
C GLU A 290 -8.18 6.10 11.09
N ALA A 291 -6.94 5.96 11.58
CA ALA A 291 -5.80 5.63 10.76
C ALA A 291 -5.99 4.30 10.01
N VAL A 292 -6.52 3.27 10.70
CA VAL A 292 -6.89 1.98 10.08
C VAL A 292 -8.02 2.16 9.06
N ARG A 293 -9.08 2.92 9.39
CA ARG A 293 -10.21 3.14 8.47
C ARG A 293 -9.75 3.75 7.16
N ARG A 294 -8.88 4.77 7.21
CA ARG A 294 -8.30 5.40 6.02
C ARG A 294 -7.40 4.46 5.24
N ALA A 295 -6.57 3.68 5.92
CA ALA A 295 -5.72 2.68 5.29
C ALA A 295 -6.53 1.58 4.56
N LEU A 296 -7.76 1.30 5.00
CA LEU A 296 -8.67 0.34 4.35
C LEU A 296 -9.59 0.96 3.28
N GLY A 297 -9.59 2.30 3.14
CA GLY A 297 -10.59 3.06 2.37
C GLY A 297 -10.71 2.66 0.90
N LYS A 298 -9.60 2.60 0.14
CA LYS A 298 -9.64 2.33 -1.31
C LYS A 298 -9.60 0.85 -1.72
N ILE A 299 -9.09 -0.03 -0.85
CA ILE A 299 -9.09 -1.50 -1.10
C ILE A 299 -10.52 -2.02 -1.22
N ARG A 300 -11.45 -1.36 -0.51
CA ARG A 300 -12.87 -1.68 -0.55
C ARG A 300 -13.45 -1.57 -1.96
N ASP A 301 -13.00 -0.65 -2.80
CA ASP A 301 -13.67 -0.38 -4.09
C ASP A 301 -12.88 -0.90 -5.31
N ALA A 302 -11.81 -1.71 -5.09
CA ALA A 302 -10.91 -2.23 -6.12
C ALA A 302 -10.35 -1.19 -7.11
N ASP A 303 -10.41 0.09 -6.75
CA ASP A 303 -10.03 1.22 -7.59
C ASP A 303 -8.50 1.46 -7.62
N VAL A 304 -7.72 0.41 -7.29
CA VAL A 304 -6.27 0.50 -7.04
C VAL A 304 -5.49 0.77 -8.34
N GLU A 305 -5.96 0.31 -9.50
CA GLU A 305 -5.17 0.43 -10.74
C GLU A 305 -5.65 1.50 -11.74
N THR A 306 -6.92 1.88 -11.74
CA THR A 306 -7.49 2.65 -12.87
C THR A 306 -7.62 4.15 -12.63
N ARG A 307 -7.43 4.62 -11.40
CA ARG A 307 -7.61 6.01 -10.99
C ARG A 307 -6.46 6.55 -10.14
N TRP A 308 -5.22 6.21 -10.50
CA TRP A 308 -4.02 6.86 -9.94
C TRP A 308 -4.01 8.38 -10.15
N SER A 309 -4.80 8.90 -11.11
CA SER A 309 -4.93 10.31 -11.45
C SER A 309 -5.63 11.17 -10.39
N THR A 310 -6.20 10.59 -9.32
CA THR A 310 -6.89 11.33 -8.23
C THR A 310 -6.23 11.18 -6.86
N ALA A 311 -4.93 10.85 -6.79
CA ALA A 311 -4.13 10.88 -5.56
C ALA A 311 -3.88 12.32 -5.01
N SER A 312 -4.84 13.23 -5.22
CA SER A 312 -4.83 14.64 -4.82
C SER A 312 -5.84 14.93 -3.69
N GLY A 313 -6.59 13.93 -3.24
CA GLY A 313 -7.58 14.06 -2.18
C GLY A 313 -6.97 14.06 -0.78
N ALA A 314 -7.77 14.48 0.21
CA ALA A 314 -7.38 14.52 1.61
C ALA A 314 -6.90 13.14 2.15
N ASP A 315 -7.28 12.01 1.56
CA ASP A 315 -6.86 10.67 2.03
C ASP A 315 -5.66 10.06 1.29
N ALA A 316 -5.09 10.76 0.30
CA ALA A 316 -3.99 10.26 -0.55
C ALA A 316 -2.70 9.83 0.20
N ALA A 317 -2.58 10.11 1.50
CA ALA A 317 -1.42 9.75 2.30
C ALA A 317 -1.47 8.29 2.74
N ALA A 318 -2.68 7.80 3.04
CA ALA A 318 -2.91 6.46 3.55
C ALA A 318 -3.23 5.45 2.44
N GLU A 319 -3.34 5.92 1.19
CA GLU A 319 -3.66 5.13 0.01
C GLU A 319 -2.41 4.40 -0.54
N PRO A 320 -2.57 3.24 -1.19
CA PRO A 320 -1.49 2.59 -1.92
C PRO A 320 -0.90 3.52 -2.99
N LEU A 321 0.39 3.37 -3.31
CA LEU A 321 1.12 4.01 -4.42
C LEU A 321 1.58 2.95 -5.44
N PRO A 322 1.82 3.28 -6.74
CA PRO A 322 2.30 2.29 -7.71
C PRO A 322 3.69 1.76 -7.34
N SER A 323 4.46 2.60 -6.64
CA SER A 323 5.77 2.30 -6.09
C SER A 323 5.72 1.45 -4.82
N ASP A 324 4.55 1.24 -4.22
CA ASP A 324 4.46 0.41 -3.02
C ASP A 324 4.77 -1.05 -3.35
N PRO A 325 5.29 -1.81 -2.38
CA PRO A 325 5.56 -3.23 -2.58
C PRO A 325 4.29 -4.01 -2.96
N THR A 326 4.44 -5.05 -3.78
CA THR A 326 3.31 -5.89 -4.26
C THR A 326 2.55 -6.62 -3.16
N TRP A 327 3.09 -6.69 -1.94
CA TRP A 327 2.44 -7.25 -0.75
C TRP A 327 1.61 -6.21 0.03
N SER A 328 1.52 -4.96 -0.44
CA SER A 328 0.71 -3.91 0.17
C SER A 328 -0.76 -3.97 -0.25
N GLY A 329 -1.64 -3.35 0.54
CA GLY A 329 -2.98 -2.98 0.05
C GLY A 329 -3.98 -4.13 -0.08
N GLY A 330 -3.80 -5.24 0.61
CA GLY A 330 -4.78 -6.33 0.60
C GLY A 330 -4.21 -7.69 0.20
N THR A 331 -5.03 -8.73 0.27
CA THR A 331 -4.92 -9.79 -0.74
C THR A 331 -5.88 -9.42 -1.85
N ILE A 332 -5.40 -9.36 -3.09
CA ILE A 332 -6.26 -9.24 -4.27
C ILE A 332 -5.92 -10.43 -5.16
N TYR A 333 -6.90 -11.27 -5.41
CA TYR A 333 -6.75 -12.33 -6.38
C TYR A 333 -7.16 -11.81 -7.75
N THR A 334 -6.31 -12.04 -8.75
CA THR A 334 -6.53 -11.60 -10.11
C THR A 334 -6.44 -12.78 -11.07
N ASP A 335 -7.40 -12.91 -11.98
CA ASP A 335 -7.33 -13.79 -13.14
C ASP A 335 -7.41 -12.91 -14.40
N VAL A 336 -6.38 -12.95 -15.24
CA VAL A 336 -6.30 -12.17 -16.48
C VAL A 336 -6.32 -13.11 -17.68
N ARG A 337 -7.17 -12.79 -18.67
CA ARG A 337 -7.22 -13.46 -19.96
C ARG A 337 -7.08 -12.42 -21.06
N CYS A 338 -6.17 -12.65 -22.00
CA CYS A 338 -6.01 -11.81 -23.19
C CYS A 338 -6.21 -12.67 -24.43
N ARG A 339 -6.81 -12.09 -25.47
CA ARG A 339 -6.92 -12.69 -26.80
C ARG A 339 -6.83 -11.61 -27.87
N GLU A 340 -6.12 -11.93 -28.94
CA GLU A 340 -6.23 -11.22 -30.20
C GLU A 340 -7.57 -11.59 -30.86
N VAL A 341 -8.17 -10.63 -31.52
CA VAL A 341 -9.49 -10.73 -32.15
C VAL A 341 -9.36 -10.19 -33.57
N ALA A 342 -9.73 -11.00 -34.56
CA ALA A 342 -9.66 -10.63 -35.97
C ALA A 342 -10.84 -9.72 -36.39
N ALA A 343 -11.06 -8.65 -35.64
CA ALA A 343 -12.11 -7.67 -35.85
C ALA A 343 -11.65 -6.29 -35.35
N PRO A 344 -12.19 -5.19 -35.92
CA PRO A 344 -11.89 -3.85 -35.45
C PRO A 344 -12.41 -3.62 -34.02
N VAL A 345 -11.77 -2.72 -33.28
CA VAL A 345 -12.03 -2.48 -31.85
C VAL A 345 -13.49 -2.09 -31.59
N GLU A 346 -14.16 -1.42 -32.54
CA GLU A 346 -15.56 -1.01 -32.46
C GLU A 346 -16.53 -2.20 -32.54
N ALA A 347 -16.17 -3.25 -33.29
CA ALA A 347 -16.96 -4.48 -33.35
C ALA A 347 -16.81 -5.27 -32.04
N LEU A 348 -15.58 -5.37 -31.52
CA LEU A 348 -15.32 -5.96 -30.22
C LEU A 348 -16.04 -5.22 -29.09
N TRP A 349 -16.01 -3.89 -29.09
CA TRP A 349 -16.68 -3.08 -28.08
C TRP A 349 -18.20 -3.27 -28.09
N ARG A 350 -18.82 -3.34 -29.28
CA ARG A 350 -20.27 -3.63 -29.40
C ARG A 350 -20.66 -4.95 -28.71
N VAL A 351 -19.81 -5.98 -28.80
CA VAL A 351 -20.05 -7.26 -28.14
C VAL A 351 -19.86 -7.16 -26.63
N ILE A 352 -18.85 -6.43 -26.16
CA ILE A 352 -18.61 -6.18 -24.73
C ILE A 352 -19.79 -5.43 -24.09
N GLU A 353 -20.28 -4.37 -24.74
CA GLU A 353 -21.45 -3.59 -24.28
C GLU A 353 -22.77 -4.39 -24.39
N GLY A 354 -22.75 -5.46 -25.18
CA GLY A 354 -23.83 -6.42 -25.34
C GLY A 354 -23.92 -7.51 -24.25
N VAL A 355 -22.95 -7.62 -23.34
CA VAL A 355 -22.90 -8.67 -22.30
C VAL A 355 -24.07 -8.55 -21.30
N GLY A 356 -24.73 -9.67 -20.98
CA GLY A 356 -25.84 -9.76 -20.03
C GLY A 356 -27.23 -9.56 -20.66
N GLY A 357 -28.30 -9.90 -19.92
CA GLY A 357 -29.67 -9.89 -20.45
C GLY A 357 -29.97 -11.09 -21.35
N GLU A 358 -30.74 -10.92 -22.44
CA GLU A 358 -31.12 -12.01 -23.35
C GLU A 358 -29.94 -12.58 -24.17
N ASN A 359 -28.82 -11.84 -24.30
CA ASN A 359 -27.59 -12.32 -24.93
C ASN A 359 -26.77 -13.28 -24.03
N GLY A 360 -27.09 -13.34 -22.73
CA GLY A 360 -26.37 -14.13 -21.75
C GLY A 360 -24.92 -13.66 -21.49
N TRP A 361 -24.13 -14.52 -20.83
CA TRP A 361 -22.77 -14.23 -20.38
C TRP A 361 -21.66 -14.78 -21.29
N TYR A 362 -21.98 -15.10 -22.56
CA TYR A 362 -21.04 -15.71 -23.52
C TYR A 362 -20.20 -16.87 -22.91
N SER A 363 -20.68 -17.56 -21.89
CA SER A 363 -19.98 -18.63 -21.16
C SER A 363 -21.00 -19.70 -20.74
N PHE A 364 -20.53 -20.87 -20.28
CA PHE A 364 -21.35 -22.07 -20.08
C PHE A 364 -22.64 -21.75 -19.27
N PRO A 365 -23.84 -21.77 -19.89
CA PRO A 365 -25.07 -21.26 -19.27
C PRO A 365 -25.44 -21.94 -17.95
N LEU A 366 -25.11 -23.22 -17.80
CA LEU A 366 -25.51 -24.06 -16.67
C LEU A 366 -24.82 -23.66 -15.35
N ALA A 367 -23.54 -23.29 -15.39
CA ALA A 367 -22.77 -22.93 -14.20
C ALA A 367 -23.27 -21.61 -13.57
N TRP A 368 -23.64 -20.64 -14.40
CA TRP A 368 -24.19 -19.36 -13.97
C TRP A 368 -25.64 -19.48 -13.49
N SER A 369 -26.43 -20.34 -14.13
CA SER A 369 -27.82 -20.64 -13.72
C SER A 369 -27.88 -21.27 -12.32
N VAL A 370 -27.01 -22.26 -12.05
CA VAL A 370 -26.90 -22.91 -10.73
C VAL A 370 -26.41 -21.93 -9.67
N ARG A 371 -25.45 -21.06 -9.99
CA ARG A 371 -24.93 -20.06 -9.05
C ARG A 371 -25.98 -19.00 -8.69
N GLY A 372 -26.77 -18.56 -9.66
CA GLY A 372 -27.89 -17.63 -9.46
C GLY A 372 -28.98 -18.18 -8.55
N TRP A 373 -29.25 -19.48 -8.69
CA TRP A 373 -30.19 -20.18 -7.84
C TRP A 373 -29.67 -20.35 -6.40
N LEU A 374 -28.39 -20.70 -6.25
CA LEU A 374 -27.72 -20.75 -4.94
C LEU A 374 -27.68 -19.38 -4.25
N ASP A 375 -27.39 -18.29 -4.97
CA ASP A 375 -27.40 -16.93 -4.40
C ASP A 375 -28.80 -16.55 -3.87
N ARG A 376 -29.85 -16.89 -4.63
CA ARG A 376 -31.24 -16.67 -4.21
C ARG A 376 -31.63 -17.44 -2.96
N LEU A 377 -31.15 -18.68 -2.80
CA LEU A 377 -31.39 -19.50 -1.60
C LEU A 377 -30.74 -18.92 -0.32
N VAL A 378 -29.62 -18.21 -0.44
CA VAL A 378 -28.97 -17.53 0.71
C VAL A 378 -29.42 -16.07 0.88
N GLY A 379 -30.50 -15.65 0.21
CA GLY A 379 -31.06 -14.31 0.29
C GLY A 379 -30.30 -13.23 -0.50
N GLY A 380 -29.55 -13.64 -1.53
CA GLY A 380 -28.95 -12.77 -2.54
C GLY A 380 -29.94 -12.37 -3.64
N VAL A 381 -29.45 -11.60 -4.62
CA VAL A 381 -30.28 -10.87 -5.59
C VAL A 381 -30.87 -11.79 -6.69
N GLY A 382 -30.22 -12.93 -6.96
CA GLY A 382 -30.64 -13.91 -7.96
C GLY A 382 -30.52 -13.42 -9.43
N LEU A 383 -31.02 -14.24 -10.37
CA LEU A 383 -31.16 -13.88 -11.80
C LEU A 383 -32.50 -13.15 -12.00
N ARG A 384 -32.55 -11.82 -11.89
CA ARG A 384 -33.50 -10.93 -12.60
C ARG A 384 -33.41 -9.48 -12.11
N ARG A 385 -33.02 -8.59 -13.02
CA ARG A 385 -33.57 -7.24 -13.26
C ARG A 385 -33.20 -6.89 -14.71
N GLY A 386 -34.20 -6.66 -15.56
CA GLY A 386 -34.00 -6.44 -16.99
C GLY A 386 -33.31 -5.11 -17.32
N ARG A 387 -32.64 -5.08 -18.47
CA ARG A 387 -31.95 -3.90 -19.05
C ARG A 387 -32.93 -2.81 -19.48
N ARG A 388 -32.49 -1.54 -19.48
CA ARG A 388 -33.22 -0.41 -20.08
C ARG A 388 -32.98 -0.29 -21.59
N ASP A 389 -31.77 -0.57 -22.05
CA ASP A 389 -31.37 -0.57 -23.47
C ASP A 389 -30.57 -1.84 -23.80
N ARG A 390 -30.82 -2.40 -24.98
CA ARG A 390 -30.26 -3.68 -25.47
C ARG A 390 -28.82 -3.56 -26.01
N HIS A 391 -28.40 -2.35 -26.41
CA HIS A 391 -27.09 -2.14 -27.05
C HIS A 391 -26.18 -1.18 -26.30
N ARG A 392 -26.72 -0.41 -25.35
CA ARG A 392 -25.92 0.48 -24.50
C ARG A 392 -26.02 0.10 -23.04
N LEU A 393 -24.93 0.30 -22.32
CA LEU A 393 -24.89 0.15 -20.87
C LEU A 393 -24.70 1.51 -20.22
N HIS A 394 -25.37 1.71 -19.09
CA HIS A 394 -25.19 2.91 -18.28
C HIS A 394 -24.59 2.59 -16.92
N VAL A 395 -23.75 3.49 -16.40
CA VAL A 395 -23.21 3.39 -15.05
C VAL A 395 -24.36 3.28 -14.04
N GLY A 396 -24.28 2.30 -13.14
CA GLY A 396 -25.29 1.98 -12.14
C GLY A 396 -26.33 0.93 -12.59
N GLU A 397 -26.38 0.55 -13.87
CA GLU A 397 -27.29 -0.48 -14.38
C GLU A 397 -26.95 -1.88 -13.83
N ALA A 398 -27.98 -2.69 -13.58
CA ALA A 398 -27.80 -4.04 -13.06
C ALA A 398 -27.81 -5.06 -14.22
N LEU A 399 -26.82 -5.94 -14.24
CA LEU A 399 -26.66 -7.06 -15.18
C LEU A 399 -26.68 -8.35 -14.37
N ASP A 400 -27.86 -8.95 -14.21
CA ASP A 400 -28.11 -10.08 -13.31
C ASP A 400 -27.73 -9.76 -11.86
N TRP A 401 -26.62 -10.33 -11.36
CA TRP A 401 -26.05 -10.07 -10.03
C TRP A 401 -24.81 -9.16 -10.10
N TRP A 402 -24.56 -8.52 -11.24
CA TRP A 402 -23.51 -7.53 -11.42
C TRP A 402 -24.13 -6.13 -11.51
N ARG A 403 -23.37 -5.13 -11.11
CA ARG A 403 -23.69 -3.72 -11.33
C ARG A 403 -22.61 -3.09 -12.18
N VAL A 404 -23.00 -2.37 -13.22
CA VAL A 404 -22.10 -1.52 -14.00
C VAL A 404 -21.58 -0.42 -13.08
N GLU A 405 -20.27 -0.41 -12.86
CA GLU A 405 -19.61 0.55 -11.98
C GLU A 405 -18.88 1.64 -12.76
N GLU A 406 -18.24 1.27 -13.88
CA GLU A 406 -17.56 2.21 -14.76
C GLU A 406 -17.68 1.77 -16.22
N ILE A 407 -17.84 2.75 -17.11
CA ILE A 407 -17.76 2.57 -18.56
C ILE A 407 -16.89 3.70 -19.13
N ARG A 408 -15.84 3.33 -19.85
CA ARG A 408 -15.11 4.18 -20.80
C ARG A 408 -15.43 3.68 -22.20
N PRO A 409 -16.27 4.40 -22.97
CA PRO A 409 -16.70 3.95 -24.28
C PRO A 409 -15.51 3.59 -25.18
N GLY A 410 -15.56 2.40 -25.80
CA GLY A 410 -14.51 1.89 -26.67
C GLY A 410 -13.29 1.29 -25.94
N GLU A 411 -13.21 1.39 -24.62
CA GLU A 411 -11.98 1.08 -23.87
C GLU A 411 -12.22 0.09 -22.71
N LEU A 412 -13.15 0.37 -21.79
CA LEU A 412 -13.27 -0.36 -20.51
C LEU A 412 -14.72 -0.44 -20.01
N LEU A 413 -15.16 -1.66 -19.67
CA LEU A 413 -16.39 -1.93 -18.91
C LEU A 413 -16.01 -2.62 -17.60
N ARG A 414 -16.37 -2.00 -16.45
CA ARG A 414 -16.20 -2.57 -15.11
C ARG A 414 -17.54 -2.92 -14.48
N LEU A 415 -17.64 -4.16 -14.02
CA LEU A 415 -18.79 -4.71 -13.35
C LEU A 415 -18.43 -5.12 -11.92
N ARG A 416 -19.23 -4.71 -10.94
CA ARG A 416 -19.10 -5.11 -9.53
C ARG A 416 -20.12 -6.18 -9.18
N ALA A 417 -19.69 -7.26 -8.54
CA ALA A 417 -20.60 -8.31 -8.09
C ALA A 417 -21.43 -7.84 -6.88
N GLU A 418 -22.74 -8.11 -6.91
CA GLU A 418 -23.69 -7.83 -5.82
C GLU A 418 -24.11 -9.08 -5.05
N MET A 419 -23.66 -10.26 -5.50
CA MET A 419 -23.93 -11.54 -4.85
C MET A 419 -23.38 -11.61 -3.42
N ARG A 420 -24.02 -12.44 -2.57
CA ARG A 420 -23.52 -12.69 -1.21
C ARG A 420 -22.31 -13.60 -1.27
N VAL A 421 -21.12 -13.00 -1.23
CA VAL A 421 -19.83 -13.69 -1.09
C VAL A 421 -19.05 -13.12 0.08
N SER A 422 -18.16 -13.92 0.66
CA SER A 422 -17.28 -13.47 1.76
C SER A 422 -16.12 -12.63 1.20
N GLY A 423 -16.44 -11.51 0.55
CA GLY A 423 -15.47 -10.67 -0.16
C GLY A 423 -16.18 -9.71 -1.10
N ARG A 424 -15.41 -9.09 -1.99
CA ARG A 424 -15.92 -8.26 -3.09
C ARG A 424 -15.28 -8.72 -4.39
N ALA A 425 -16.03 -8.74 -5.48
CA ALA A 425 -15.55 -9.22 -6.78
C ALA A 425 -15.87 -8.20 -7.87
N TRP A 426 -14.96 -8.06 -8.83
CA TRP A 426 -15.12 -7.25 -10.02
C TRP A 426 -14.74 -8.05 -11.26
N LEU A 427 -15.35 -7.67 -12.38
CA LEU A 427 -14.98 -8.14 -13.70
C LEU A 427 -14.78 -6.93 -14.59
N GLU A 428 -13.58 -6.83 -15.14
CA GLU A 428 -13.20 -5.83 -16.12
C GLU A 428 -13.07 -6.46 -17.48
N MET A 429 -13.59 -5.78 -18.49
CA MET A 429 -13.48 -6.13 -19.89
C MET A 429 -13.00 -4.90 -20.63
N SER A 430 -11.90 -5.04 -21.36
CA SER A 430 -11.31 -3.94 -22.12
C SER A 430 -10.99 -4.37 -23.55
N ALA A 431 -11.06 -3.39 -24.45
CA ALA A 431 -10.71 -3.53 -25.85
C ALA A 431 -9.61 -2.52 -26.20
N SER A 432 -8.60 -2.94 -26.95
CA SER A 432 -7.57 -2.05 -27.47
C SER A 432 -7.29 -2.36 -28.95
N PRO A 433 -6.92 -1.37 -29.78
CA PRO A 433 -6.55 -1.61 -31.16
C PRO A 433 -5.29 -2.49 -31.25
N GLY A 434 -5.30 -3.42 -32.20
CA GLY A 434 -4.17 -4.28 -32.57
C GLY A 434 -3.58 -3.86 -33.93
N PRO A 435 -2.48 -4.50 -34.35
CA PRO A 435 -1.91 -4.27 -35.68
C PRO A 435 -2.90 -4.69 -36.79
N ASP A 436 -2.77 -4.07 -37.97
CA ASP A 436 -3.50 -4.44 -39.19
C ASP A 436 -5.04 -4.45 -39.06
N GLY A 437 -5.60 -3.54 -38.25
CA GLY A 437 -7.04 -3.40 -38.06
C GLY A 437 -7.68 -4.47 -37.16
N THR A 438 -6.86 -5.30 -36.50
CA THR A 438 -7.31 -6.25 -35.47
C THR A 438 -7.53 -5.54 -34.13
N SER A 439 -8.02 -6.27 -33.13
CA SER A 439 -8.16 -5.76 -31.77
C SER A 439 -7.71 -6.78 -30.73
N VAL A 440 -7.44 -6.32 -29.52
CA VAL A 440 -7.07 -7.16 -28.38
C VAL A 440 -8.16 -7.06 -27.33
N TYR A 441 -8.77 -8.19 -27.01
CA TYR A 441 -9.67 -8.34 -25.87
C TYR A 441 -8.88 -8.72 -24.64
N ARG A 442 -9.08 -7.97 -23.55
CA ARG A 442 -8.54 -8.29 -22.23
C ARG A 442 -9.66 -8.34 -21.21
N GLN A 443 -9.68 -9.42 -20.45
CA GLN A 443 -10.62 -9.68 -19.38
C GLN A 443 -9.86 -9.87 -18.08
N ARG A 444 -10.33 -9.25 -17.02
CA ARG A 444 -9.71 -9.33 -15.70
C ARG A 444 -10.76 -9.52 -14.62
N ALA A 445 -10.72 -10.67 -13.95
CA ALA A 445 -11.52 -10.93 -12.77
C ALA A 445 -10.70 -10.60 -11.51
N LEU A 446 -11.25 -9.74 -10.66
CA LEU A 446 -10.64 -9.29 -9.41
C LEU A 446 -11.47 -9.77 -8.23
N PHE A 447 -10.82 -10.26 -7.19
CA PHE A 447 -11.49 -10.65 -5.95
C PHE A 447 -10.70 -10.22 -4.72
N VAL A 448 -11.34 -9.43 -3.88
CA VAL A 448 -10.84 -8.99 -2.58
C VAL A 448 -11.52 -9.86 -1.50
N PRO A 449 -10.81 -10.82 -0.88
CA PRO A 449 -11.37 -11.72 0.11
C PRO A 449 -11.63 -10.99 1.43
N ARG A 450 -12.71 -11.36 2.13
CA ARG A 450 -12.99 -10.92 3.51
C ARG A 450 -12.68 -12.05 4.49
N GLY A 451 -11.54 -11.94 5.18
CA GLY A 451 -11.07 -12.94 6.14
C GLY A 451 -10.92 -14.35 5.53
N LEU A 452 -10.82 -15.38 6.37
CA LEU A 452 -10.62 -16.77 5.91
C LEU A 452 -11.74 -17.30 5.02
N ALA A 453 -13.00 -16.94 5.28
CA ALA A 453 -14.12 -17.40 4.46
C ALA A 453 -13.99 -16.90 3.00
N GLY A 454 -13.45 -15.69 2.81
CA GLY A 454 -13.15 -15.17 1.47
C GLY A 454 -12.04 -15.93 0.77
N HIS A 455 -10.95 -16.21 1.47
CA HIS A 455 -9.85 -17.00 0.92
C HIS A 455 -10.30 -18.41 0.52
N ALA A 456 -11.09 -19.07 1.37
CA ALA A 456 -11.66 -20.38 1.08
C ALA A 456 -12.64 -20.33 -0.12
N TYR A 457 -13.46 -19.27 -0.21
CA TYR A 457 -14.34 -19.06 -1.35
C TYR A 457 -13.55 -18.97 -2.66
N TRP A 458 -12.52 -18.12 -2.71
CA TRP A 458 -11.69 -18.00 -3.92
C TRP A 458 -11.04 -19.33 -4.30
N ALA A 459 -10.43 -20.04 -3.33
CA ALA A 459 -9.79 -21.32 -3.57
C ALA A 459 -10.78 -22.38 -4.11
N GLY A 460 -12.02 -22.38 -3.62
CA GLY A 460 -13.07 -23.28 -4.10
C GLY A 460 -13.56 -22.98 -5.52
N VAL A 461 -13.55 -21.71 -5.95
CA VAL A 461 -14.03 -21.31 -7.29
C VAL A 461 -12.89 -21.33 -8.33
N LEU A 462 -11.62 -21.23 -7.90
CA LEU A 462 -10.44 -21.19 -8.77
C LEU A 462 -10.39 -22.29 -9.85
N PRO A 463 -10.72 -23.58 -9.57
CA PRO A 463 -10.72 -24.63 -10.59
C PRO A 463 -11.70 -24.36 -11.74
N PHE A 464 -12.79 -23.64 -11.47
CA PHE A 464 -13.83 -23.33 -12.45
C PHE A 464 -13.53 -22.08 -13.28
N HIS A 465 -12.69 -21.17 -12.78
CA HIS A 465 -12.29 -19.96 -13.50
C HIS A 465 -11.67 -20.25 -14.85
N GLY A 466 -10.82 -21.29 -14.93
CA GLY A 466 -10.19 -21.72 -16.17
C GLY A 466 -11.20 -22.04 -17.27
N VAL A 467 -12.33 -22.67 -16.92
CA VAL A 467 -13.39 -23.04 -17.88
C VAL A 467 -14.29 -21.86 -18.19
N ILE A 468 -14.75 -21.16 -17.15
CA ILE A 468 -15.76 -20.09 -17.27
C ILE A 468 -15.17 -18.87 -17.98
N PHE A 469 -14.04 -18.34 -17.49
CA PHE A 469 -13.48 -17.09 -18.03
C PHE A 469 -12.77 -17.30 -19.36
N SER A 470 -12.14 -18.45 -19.60
CA SER A 470 -11.60 -18.77 -20.93
C SER A 470 -12.70 -18.98 -21.98
N GLY A 471 -13.84 -19.54 -21.57
CA GLY A 471 -15.02 -19.68 -22.42
C GLY A 471 -15.62 -18.33 -22.79
N MET A 472 -15.82 -17.47 -21.79
CA MET A 472 -16.30 -16.09 -21.96
C MET A 472 -15.44 -15.32 -22.97
N ALA A 473 -14.12 -15.27 -22.74
CA ALA A 473 -13.20 -14.58 -23.62
C ALA A 473 -13.19 -15.15 -25.06
N ARG A 474 -13.59 -16.42 -25.26
CA ARG A 474 -13.57 -17.06 -26.59
C ARG A 474 -14.81 -16.67 -27.37
N ASN A 475 -15.94 -16.67 -26.69
CA ASN A 475 -17.22 -16.40 -27.31
C ASN A 475 -17.41 -14.90 -27.56
N ILE A 476 -16.84 -14.01 -26.73
CA ILE A 476 -16.77 -12.57 -27.02
C ILE A 476 -15.95 -12.31 -28.29
N ALA A 477 -14.74 -12.89 -28.38
CA ALA A 477 -13.90 -12.76 -29.58
C ALA A 477 -14.62 -13.27 -30.84
N ARG A 478 -15.20 -14.47 -30.79
CA ARG A 478 -15.98 -15.04 -31.91
C ARG A 478 -17.19 -14.20 -32.28
N GLY A 479 -17.88 -13.61 -31.30
CA GLY A 479 -19.00 -12.71 -31.55
C GLY A 479 -18.56 -11.48 -32.33
N ALA A 480 -17.41 -10.91 -31.99
CA ALA A 480 -16.86 -9.74 -32.66
C ALA A 480 -16.37 -10.06 -34.08
N GLU A 481 -15.75 -11.22 -34.28
CA GLU A 481 -15.28 -11.71 -35.59
C GLU A 481 -16.44 -12.07 -36.54
N ALA A 482 -17.63 -12.33 -36.00
CA ALA A 482 -18.84 -12.65 -36.77
C ALA A 482 -19.76 -11.44 -37.00
N SER A 483 -19.44 -10.26 -36.47
CA SER A 483 -20.29 -9.05 -36.44
C SER A 483 -20.03 -8.07 -37.57
#